data_AF-F6EX11-F1
#
_entry.id   AF-F6EX11-F1
#
_cell.length_a   1.000
_cell.length_b   1.000
_cell.length_c   1.000
_cell.angle_alpha   90.00
_cell.angle_beta   90.00
_cell.angle_gamma   90.00
#
_symmetry.space_group_name_H-M   'P 1'
#
loop_
_entity.id
_entity.type
_entity.pdbx_description
1 polymer ?
#
loop_
_entity_poly.entity_id
_entity_poly.type
_entity_poly.pdbx_seq_one_letter_code
_entity_poly.pdbx_strand_id
1 'polypeptide(L)'
;MAPSIIRGNIRITTTPNKGGRRGSPIANGAALVVLAAGLLFAGRMLAVEYDVMAEKAASARQAGGLSGFQAAVDSNRPSAELPPRSALFRGIMRAHAAVEEPGKAATLLRLATADMDHALSARPSWGEAEVSAAYLAMLRDGAEAASAREALRRSYAAAPFLRGSAPWRIRYAVSVWGLLDTETQSRVVDETVWLARATSRTYNYARGLVAQTPAAPLVEAKLSSSGD
;
A
#
# COMPACT_ATOMS: atom_id res chain seq x y z
N MET A 1 79.31 2.91 30.13
CA MET A 1 79.69 1.49 30.30
C MET A 1 78.88 0.68 29.31
N ALA A 2 79.55 0.13 28.31
CA ALA A 2 78.94 -0.66 27.23
C ALA A 2 79.34 -2.13 27.40
N PRO A 3 78.38 -3.08 27.33
CA PRO A 3 78.66 -4.48 27.02
C PRO A 3 78.10 -4.80 25.64
N SER A 4 78.97 -5.09 24.67
CA SER A 4 79.49 -6.43 24.35
C SER A 4 78.56 -7.18 23.41
N ILE A 5 78.88 -7.02 22.12
CA ILE A 5 78.24 -7.65 20.98
C ILE A 5 78.76 -9.08 20.87
N ILE A 6 77.93 -10.07 21.17
CA ILE A 6 78.20 -11.48 20.86
C ILE A 6 77.64 -11.77 19.46
N ARG A 7 78.53 -11.80 18.46
CA ARG A 7 78.22 -12.22 17.09
C ARG A 7 78.08 -13.75 17.05
N GLY A 8 76.84 -14.23 17.01
CA GLY A 8 76.53 -15.62 16.69
C GLY A 8 76.73 -15.90 15.20
N ASN A 9 77.61 -16.85 14.89
CA ASN A 9 77.84 -17.39 13.55
C ASN A 9 76.55 -17.97 12.97
N ILE A 10 75.94 -17.27 12.01
CA ILE A 10 74.83 -17.81 11.20
C ILE A 10 75.45 -18.73 10.13
N ARG A 11 75.44 -20.04 10.38
CA ARG A 11 75.64 -21.05 9.33
C ARG A 11 74.44 -21.00 8.39
N ILE A 12 74.66 -20.50 7.17
CA ILE A 12 73.69 -20.62 6.08
C ILE A 12 73.81 -22.03 5.51
N THR A 13 73.01 -22.96 6.02
CA THR A 13 72.79 -24.27 5.40
C THR A 13 71.80 -24.09 4.25
N THR A 14 72.30 -23.85 3.05
CA THR A 14 71.53 -23.96 1.81
C THR A 14 71.28 -25.43 1.50
N THR A 15 70.19 -25.97 2.04
CA THR A 15 69.61 -27.22 1.51
C THR A 15 69.07 -26.97 0.11
N PRO A 16 69.43 -27.78 -0.89
CA PRO A 16 68.80 -27.70 -2.20
C PRO A 16 67.33 -28.10 -2.07
N ASN A 17 66.42 -27.15 -2.33
CA ASN A 17 64.99 -27.39 -2.39
C ASN A 17 64.67 -28.25 -3.63
N LYS A 18 64.92 -29.56 -3.50
CA LYS A 18 64.48 -30.59 -4.44
C LYS A 18 63.01 -30.84 -4.20
N GLY A 19 62.22 -30.65 -5.25
CA GLY A 19 60.83 -31.06 -5.29
C GLY A 19 59.88 -29.88 -5.19
N GLY A 20 59.81 -29.10 -6.28
CA GLY A 20 58.54 -28.51 -6.66
C GLY A 20 57.53 -29.66 -6.79
N ARG A 21 56.85 -29.99 -5.69
CA ARG A 21 55.62 -30.76 -5.70
C ARG A 21 54.67 -29.94 -6.56
N ARG A 22 54.60 -30.28 -7.85
CA ARG A 22 53.48 -29.91 -8.69
C ARG A 22 52.27 -30.42 -7.92
N GLY A 23 51.60 -29.51 -7.21
CA GLY A 23 50.39 -29.84 -6.47
C GLY A 23 49.49 -30.60 -7.43
N SER A 24 49.05 -31.78 -7.02
CA SER A 24 48.15 -32.58 -7.85
C SER A 24 47.01 -31.66 -8.30
N PRO A 25 46.70 -31.56 -9.61
CA PRO A 25 45.68 -30.65 -10.13
C PRO A 25 44.33 -30.84 -9.42
N ILE A 26 44.11 -32.04 -8.85
CA ILE A 26 42.96 -32.41 -8.03
C ILE A 26 42.90 -31.62 -6.71
N ALA A 27 44.03 -31.42 -6.02
CA ALA A 27 44.09 -30.70 -4.75
C ALA A 27 43.84 -29.19 -4.93
N ASN A 28 44.34 -28.62 -6.02
CA ASN A 28 44.06 -27.22 -6.39
C ASN A 28 42.59 -27.04 -6.80
N GLY A 29 42.00 -28.02 -7.50
CA GLY A 29 40.58 -28.03 -7.84
C GLY A 29 39.66 -28.01 -6.62
N ALA A 30 39.95 -28.85 -5.62
CA ALA A 30 39.17 -28.90 -4.37
C ALA A 30 39.23 -27.58 -3.59
N ALA A 31 40.42 -26.95 -3.49
CA ALA A 31 40.58 -25.67 -2.83
C ALA A 31 39.78 -24.54 -3.51
N LEU A 32 39.74 -24.52 -4.85
CA LEU A 32 38.96 -23.54 -5.60
C LEU A 32 37.45 -23.73 -5.41
N VAL A 33 36.97 -24.97 -5.32
CA VAL A 33 35.54 -25.25 -5.04
C VAL A 33 35.14 -24.77 -3.65
N VAL A 34 35.98 -25.04 -2.62
CA VAL A 34 35.72 -24.56 -1.26
C VAL A 34 35.73 -23.03 -1.19
N LEU A 35 36.67 -22.37 -1.87
CA LEU A 35 36.73 -20.92 -1.94
C LEU A 35 35.49 -20.34 -2.64
N ALA A 36 35.09 -20.92 -3.78
CA ALA A 36 33.90 -20.51 -4.51
C ALA A 36 32.63 -20.68 -3.68
N ALA A 37 32.49 -21.81 -2.97
CA ALA A 37 31.37 -22.04 -2.05
C ALA A 37 31.36 -21.03 -0.89
N GLY A 38 32.52 -20.72 -0.32
CA GLY A 38 32.66 -19.71 0.73
C GLY A 38 32.27 -18.30 0.26
N LEU A 39 32.67 -17.92 -0.96
CA LEU A 39 32.30 -16.64 -1.56
C LEU A 39 30.80 -16.55 -1.87
N LEU A 40 30.20 -17.62 -2.39
CA LEU A 40 28.75 -17.67 -2.63
C LEU A 40 27.96 -17.58 -1.31
N PHE A 41 28.43 -18.25 -0.25
CA PHE A 41 27.82 -18.16 1.07
C PHE A 41 27.93 -16.76 1.67
N ALA A 42 29.12 -16.15 1.63
CA ALA A 42 29.34 -14.79 2.11
C ALA A 42 28.50 -13.76 1.33
N GLY A 43 28.44 -13.90 0.01
CA GLY A 43 27.59 -13.07 -0.84
C GLY A 43 26.10 -13.21 -0.49
N ARG A 44 25.65 -14.42 -0.17
CA ARG A 44 24.27 -14.66 0.25
C ARG A 44 23.94 -14.09 1.62
N MET A 45 24.88 -14.14 2.57
CA MET A 45 24.72 -13.49 3.87
C MET A 45 24.65 -11.97 3.74
N LEU A 46 25.51 -11.37 2.90
CA LEU A 46 25.46 -9.93 2.63
C LEU A 46 24.12 -9.50 1.98
N ALA A 47 23.57 -10.32 1.07
CA ALA A 47 22.26 -10.05 0.48
C ALA A 47 21.14 -10.07 1.53
N VAL A 48 21.15 -11.05 2.45
CA VAL A 48 20.17 -11.11 3.55
C VAL A 48 20.29 -9.91 4.48
N GLU A 49 21.50 -9.48 4.84
CA GLU A 49 21.69 -8.28 5.66
C GLU A 49 21.20 -7.01 4.96
N TYR A 50 21.42 -6.91 3.65
CA TYR A 50 20.92 -5.80 2.84
C TYR A 50 19.39 -5.75 2.85
N ASP A 51 18.71 -6.89 2.66
CA ASP A 51 17.24 -6.98 2.70
C ASP A 51 16.70 -6.57 4.07
N VAL A 52 17.33 -7.04 5.16
CA VAL A 52 16.95 -6.65 6.53
C VAL A 52 17.16 -5.15 6.77
N MET A 53 18.23 -4.54 6.23
CA MET A 53 18.42 -3.10 6.32
C MET A 53 17.38 -2.31 5.51
N ALA A 54 17.03 -2.79 4.32
CA ALA A 54 15.99 -2.19 3.50
C ALA A 54 14.61 -2.24 4.19
N GLU A 55 14.27 -3.36 4.82
CA GLU A 55 13.05 -3.53 5.63
C GLU A 55 13.04 -2.64 6.87
N LYS A 56 14.18 -2.51 7.58
CA LYS A 56 14.29 -1.59 8.72
C LYS A 56 14.11 -0.13 8.30
N ALA A 57 14.67 0.27 7.16
CA ALA A 57 14.49 1.61 6.61
C ALA A 57 13.06 1.86 6.11
N ALA A 58 12.36 0.84 5.60
CA ALA A 58 10.94 0.90 5.27
C ALA A 58 10.09 1.02 6.55
N SER A 59 10.41 0.23 7.58
CA SER A 59 9.73 0.23 8.88
C SER A 59 9.90 1.55 9.62
N ALA A 60 11.09 2.17 9.59
CA ALA A 60 11.32 3.48 10.18
C ALA A 60 10.52 4.59 9.48
N ARG A 61 10.39 4.52 8.15
CA ARG A 61 9.54 5.44 7.37
C ARG A 61 8.05 5.22 7.69
N GLN A 62 7.63 3.97 7.86
CA GLN A 62 6.28 3.64 8.30
C GLN A 62 6.00 4.13 9.73
N ALA A 63 6.94 3.96 10.66
CA ALA A 63 6.82 4.45 12.03
C ALA A 63 6.69 5.98 12.12
N GLY A 64 7.44 6.73 11.29
CA GLY A 64 7.28 8.18 11.16
C GLY A 64 5.94 8.59 10.53
N GLY A 65 5.43 7.80 9.58
CA GLY A 65 4.10 7.99 9.00
C GLY A 65 2.97 7.75 10.02
N LEU A 66 3.12 6.72 10.86
CA LEU A 66 2.16 6.36 11.92
C LEU A 66 2.07 7.43 13.00
N SER A 67 3.20 8.02 13.43
CA SER A 67 3.18 9.09 14.44
C SER A 67 2.52 10.38 13.91
N GLY A 68 2.79 10.75 12.66
CA GLY A 68 2.10 11.86 12.00
C GLY A 68 0.60 11.58 11.79
N PHE A 69 0.24 10.32 11.49
CA PHE A 69 -1.15 9.89 11.37
C PHE A 69 -1.89 10.06 12.70
N GLN A 70 -1.33 9.52 13.78
CA GLN A 70 -1.95 9.57 15.10
C GLN A 70 -2.11 11.01 15.59
N ALA A 71 -1.08 11.85 15.43
CA ALA A 71 -1.14 13.26 15.82
C ALA A 71 -2.25 14.04 15.07
N ALA A 72 -2.49 13.72 13.80
CA ALA A 72 -3.57 14.34 13.03
C ALA A 72 -4.96 13.84 13.48
N VAL A 73 -5.11 12.53 13.74
CA VAL A 73 -6.36 11.94 14.23
C VAL A 73 -6.76 12.55 15.59
N ASP A 74 -5.81 12.61 16.51
CA ASP A 74 -5.98 13.10 17.89
C ASP A 74 -6.05 14.63 17.98
N SER A 75 -5.80 15.35 16.87
CA SER A 75 -5.82 16.81 16.86
C SER A 75 -7.20 17.39 17.19
N ASN A 76 -7.36 17.96 18.38
CA ASN A 76 -8.60 18.65 18.77
C ASN A 76 -8.82 20.02 18.11
N ARG A 77 -8.00 20.39 17.12
CA ARG A 77 -8.16 21.67 16.42
C ARG A 77 -9.53 21.73 15.71
N PRO A 78 -10.31 22.80 15.87
CA PRO A 78 -11.61 22.93 15.20
C PRO A 78 -11.50 22.80 13.68
N SER A 79 -12.46 22.12 13.04
CA SER A 79 -12.48 21.91 11.59
C SER A 79 -12.46 23.23 10.81
N ALA A 80 -13.16 24.25 11.30
CA ALA A 80 -13.25 25.58 10.70
C ALA A 80 -11.89 26.31 10.60
N GLU A 81 -10.91 25.95 11.44
CA GLU A 81 -9.57 26.54 11.40
C GLU A 81 -8.62 25.82 10.44
N LEU A 82 -9.04 24.69 9.88
CA LEU A 82 -8.24 23.94 8.93
C LEU A 82 -8.53 24.40 7.50
N PRO A 83 -7.49 24.41 6.63
CA PRO A 83 -7.72 24.42 5.19
C PRO A 83 -8.65 23.26 4.79
N PRO A 84 -9.61 23.46 3.85
CA PRO A 84 -10.59 22.44 3.48
C PRO A 84 -9.99 21.08 3.12
N ARG A 85 -8.82 21.08 2.46
CA ARG A 85 -8.10 19.85 2.10
C ARG A 85 -7.50 19.13 3.31
N SER A 86 -7.00 19.87 4.29
CA SER A 86 -6.51 19.28 5.54
C SER A 86 -7.66 18.70 6.37
N ALA A 87 -8.82 19.38 6.39
CA ALA A 87 -10.02 18.84 7.02
C ALA A 87 -10.46 17.53 6.34
N LEU A 88 -10.55 17.50 5.00
CA LEU A 88 -10.85 16.27 4.25
C LEU A 88 -9.90 15.12 4.64
N PHE A 89 -8.58 15.33 4.58
CA PHE A 89 -7.64 14.26 4.92
C PHE A 89 -7.78 13.81 6.38
N ARG A 90 -7.90 14.75 7.33
CA ARG A 90 -8.07 14.40 8.75
C ARG A 90 -9.37 13.62 8.99
N GLY A 91 -10.47 14.01 8.35
CA GLY A 91 -11.73 13.30 8.49
C GLY A 91 -11.69 11.87 7.91
N ILE A 92 -10.99 11.66 6.78
CA ILE A 92 -10.73 10.31 6.24
C ILE A 92 -9.93 9.47 7.23
N MET A 93 -8.85 10.04 7.79
CA MET A 93 -8.01 9.34 8.77
C MET A 93 -8.81 8.95 10.03
N ARG A 94 -9.66 9.84 10.52
CA ARG A 94 -10.58 9.57 11.65
C ARG A 94 -11.60 8.50 11.32
N ALA A 95 -12.16 8.50 10.12
CA ALA A 95 -13.09 7.46 9.67
C ALA A 95 -12.41 6.08 9.63
N HIS A 96 -11.16 6.00 9.16
CA HIS A 96 -10.37 4.77 9.22
C HIS A 96 -10.05 4.34 10.65
N ALA A 97 -9.57 5.26 11.49
CA ALA A 97 -9.29 4.98 12.89
C ALA A 97 -10.52 4.49 13.66
N ALA A 98 -11.73 4.94 13.29
CA ALA A 98 -12.97 4.46 13.88
C ALA A 98 -13.23 2.96 13.64
N VAL A 99 -12.73 2.40 12.53
CA VAL A 99 -12.82 0.96 12.24
C VAL A 99 -11.83 0.16 13.09
N GLU A 100 -10.65 0.73 13.34
CA GLU A 100 -9.58 0.10 14.11
C GLU A 100 -9.78 0.21 15.63
N GLU A 101 -10.49 1.26 16.08
CA GLU A 101 -10.75 1.56 17.50
C GLU A 101 -12.26 1.58 17.82
N PRO A 102 -12.94 0.42 17.93
CA PRO A 102 -14.39 0.37 18.19
C PRO A 102 -14.84 1.16 19.42
N GLY A 103 -14.00 1.21 20.46
CA GLY A 103 -14.28 1.96 21.69
C GLY A 103 -14.31 3.49 21.52
N LYS A 104 -13.71 4.03 20.46
CA LYS A 104 -13.73 5.47 20.13
C LYS A 104 -14.52 5.79 18.85
N ALA A 105 -15.08 4.77 18.19
CA ALA A 105 -15.69 4.89 16.87
C ALA A 105 -16.72 6.03 16.78
N ALA A 106 -17.67 6.09 17.72
CA ALA A 106 -18.70 7.14 17.72
C ALA A 106 -18.11 8.57 17.77
N THR A 107 -17.10 8.78 18.62
CA THR A 107 -16.40 10.07 18.73
C THR A 107 -15.63 10.40 17.46
N LEU A 108 -14.88 9.44 16.93
CA LEU A 108 -14.08 9.62 15.71
C LEU A 108 -14.97 9.89 14.48
N LEU A 109 -16.08 9.18 14.33
CA LEU A 109 -17.04 9.39 13.23
C LEU A 109 -17.74 10.76 13.33
N ARG A 110 -18.07 11.23 14.54
CA ARG A 110 -18.60 12.57 14.76
C ARG A 110 -17.60 13.65 14.36
N LEU A 111 -16.33 13.49 14.77
CA LEU A 111 -15.26 14.41 14.39
C LEU A 111 -14.97 14.39 12.88
N ALA A 112 -14.99 13.19 12.27
CA ALA A 112 -14.86 13.03 10.83
C ALA A 112 -16.01 13.72 10.07
N THR A 113 -17.23 13.69 10.60
CA THR A 113 -18.39 14.39 10.01
C THR A 113 -18.15 15.89 9.98
N ALA A 114 -17.73 16.49 11.10
CA ALA A 114 -17.43 17.92 11.14
C ALA A 114 -16.31 18.32 10.15
N ASP A 115 -15.30 17.47 9.99
CA ASP A 115 -14.22 17.68 9.03
C ASP A 115 -14.70 17.56 7.57
N MET A 116 -15.55 16.59 7.25
CA MET A 116 -16.17 16.42 5.92
C MET A 116 -17.10 17.59 5.59
N ASP A 117 -17.96 17.99 6.53
CA ASP A 117 -18.92 19.07 6.33
C ASP A 117 -18.21 20.39 6.03
N HIS A 118 -17.11 20.67 6.74
CA HIS A 118 -16.26 21.83 6.44
C HIS A 118 -15.67 21.74 5.03
N ALA A 119 -15.10 20.59 4.65
CA ALA A 119 -14.52 20.40 3.33
C ALA A 119 -15.53 20.56 2.19
N LEU A 120 -16.74 20.00 2.34
CA LEU A 120 -17.83 20.07 1.37
C LEU A 120 -18.46 21.46 1.31
N SER A 121 -18.62 22.15 2.45
CA SER A 121 -19.15 23.53 2.47
C SER A 121 -18.24 24.50 1.71
N ALA A 122 -16.92 24.31 1.80
CA ALA A 122 -15.96 25.12 1.07
C ALA A 122 -15.89 24.79 -0.42
N ARG A 123 -16.16 23.53 -0.81
CA ARG A 123 -16.13 23.05 -2.20
C ARG A 123 -17.24 22.02 -2.46
N PRO A 124 -18.47 22.47 -2.79
CA PRO A 124 -19.65 21.59 -2.90
C PRO A 124 -19.59 20.52 -4.00
N SER A 125 -18.71 20.66 -4.99
CA SER A 125 -18.55 19.71 -6.11
C SER A 125 -17.24 18.92 -6.05
N TRP A 126 -16.70 18.70 -4.85
CA TRP A 126 -15.44 18.01 -4.69
C TRP A 126 -15.63 16.48 -4.66
N GLY A 127 -15.37 15.84 -5.80
CA GLY A 127 -15.48 14.40 -6.01
C GLY A 127 -14.92 13.52 -4.90
N GLU A 128 -13.65 13.70 -4.53
CA GLU A 128 -13.04 12.90 -3.47
C GLU A 128 -13.72 13.12 -2.11
N ALA A 129 -14.23 14.33 -1.83
CA ALA A 129 -14.96 14.60 -0.59
C ALA A 129 -16.32 13.89 -0.57
N GLU A 130 -17.03 13.84 -1.69
CA GLU A 130 -18.31 13.11 -1.80
C GLU A 130 -18.13 11.59 -1.67
N VAL A 131 -17.07 11.02 -2.23
CA VAL A 131 -16.69 9.61 -1.98
C VAL A 131 -16.40 9.37 -0.50
N SER A 132 -15.64 10.28 0.13
CA SER A 132 -15.28 10.16 1.55
C SER A 132 -16.51 10.31 2.45
N ALA A 133 -17.46 11.18 2.09
CA ALA A 133 -18.73 11.32 2.77
C ALA A 133 -19.60 10.06 2.65
N ALA A 134 -19.60 9.40 1.49
CA ALA A 134 -20.28 8.12 1.31
C ALA A 134 -19.68 7.02 2.20
N TYR A 135 -18.34 6.95 2.29
CA TYR A 135 -17.66 6.02 3.19
C TYR A 135 -18.01 6.30 4.66
N LEU A 136 -17.98 7.56 5.06
CA LEU A 136 -18.33 7.98 6.41
C LEU A 136 -19.79 7.64 6.77
N ALA A 137 -20.74 7.91 5.87
CA ALA A 137 -22.15 7.58 6.08
C ALA A 137 -22.37 6.07 6.19
N MET A 138 -21.67 5.26 5.37
CA MET A 138 -21.68 3.79 5.47
C MET A 138 -21.19 3.30 6.83
N LEU A 139 -20.12 3.89 7.37
CA LEU A 139 -19.58 3.51 8.70
C LEU A 139 -20.48 3.95 9.85
N ARG A 140 -21.09 5.14 9.75
CA ARG A 140 -21.91 5.73 10.82
C ARG A 140 -23.31 5.13 10.89
N ASP A 141 -23.98 5.04 9.75
CA ASP A 141 -25.40 4.71 9.67
C ASP A 141 -25.63 3.26 9.22
N GLY A 142 -24.60 2.60 8.71
CA GLY A 142 -24.66 1.27 8.12
C GLY A 142 -24.82 1.30 6.59
N ALA A 143 -24.41 0.22 5.94
CA ALA A 143 -24.36 0.14 4.48
C ALA A 143 -25.72 0.33 3.79
N GLU A 144 -26.81 -0.20 4.37
CA GLU A 144 -28.16 -0.17 3.79
C GLU A 144 -28.96 1.10 4.13
N ALA A 145 -28.45 1.92 5.07
CA ALA A 145 -29.14 3.14 5.50
C ALA A 145 -29.40 4.08 4.33
N ALA A 146 -30.56 4.75 4.35
CA ALA A 146 -30.95 5.67 3.28
C ALA A 146 -29.94 6.82 3.11
N SER A 147 -29.37 7.33 4.21
CA SER A 147 -28.32 8.36 4.21
C SER A 147 -27.03 7.90 3.53
N ALA A 148 -26.61 6.66 3.78
CA ALA A 148 -25.40 6.08 3.19
C ALA A 148 -25.57 5.84 1.68
N ARG A 149 -26.74 5.31 1.27
CA ARG A 149 -27.10 5.16 -0.15
C ARG A 149 -27.19 6.50 -0.88
N GLU A 150 -27.78 7.51 -0.25
CA GLU A 150 -27.86 8.85 -0.83
C GLU A 150 -26.47 9.49 -1.00
N ALA A 151 -25.58 9.32 -0.01
CA ALA A 151 -24.19 9.77 -0.13
C ALA A 151 -23.44 9.02 -1.25
N LEU A 152 -23.66 7.70 -1.40
CA LEU A 152 -23.09 6.92 -2.50
C LEU A 152 -23.58 7.44 -3.86
N ARG A 153 -24.88 7.71 -4.01
CA ARG A 153 -25.47 8.30 -5.21
C ARG A 153 -24.84 9.65 -5.56
N ARG A 154 -24.69 10.54 -4.56
CA ARG A 154 -24.00 11.83 -4.74
C ARG A 154 -22.56 11.66 -5.19
N SER A 155 -21.83 10.69 -4.65
CA SER A 155 -20.46 10.38 -5.11
C SER A 155 -20.43 10.01 -6.61
N TYR A 156 -21.43 9.27 -7.10
CA TYR A 156 -21.58 8.91 -8.52
C TYR A 156 -21.95 10.10 -9.40
N ALA A 157 -22.68 11.08 -8.86
CA ALA A 157 -22.96 12.32 -9.57
C ALA A 157 -21.76 13.26 -9.63
N ALA A 158 -21.04 13.40 -8.52
CA ALA A 158 -19.99 14.41 -8.36
C ALA A 158 -18.71 14.06 -9.11
N ALA A 159 -18.32 12.79 -9.13
CA ALA A 159 -17.09 12.36 -9.80
C ALA A 159 -17.20 10.94 -10.37
N PRO A 160 -17.58 10.82 -11.66
CA PRO A 160 -17.49 9.55 -12.36
C PRO A 160 -16.02 9.18 -12.62
N PHE A 161 -15.73 7.88 -12.68
CA PHE A 161 -14.44 7.34 -13.15
C PHE A 161 -13.21 7.68 -12.28
N LEU A 162 -13.37 7.64 -10.95
CA LEU A 162 -12.26 7.89 -10.03
C LEU A 162 -11.41 6.63 -9.84
N ARG A 163 -10.23 6.58 -10.46
CA ARG A 163 -9.37 5.37 -10.45
C ARG A 163 -9.07 4.84 -9.06
N GLY A 164 -8.75 5.71 -8.11
CA GLY A 164 -8.34 5.33 -6.76
C GLY A 164 -9.50 4.78 -5.91
N SER A 165 -10.70 5.32 -6.08
CA SER A 165 -11.86 4.97 -5.25
C SER A 165 -12.86 4.04 -5.94
N ALA A 166 -12.79 3.88 -7.27
CA ALA A 166 -13.69 3.02 -8.04
C ALA A 166 -13.81 1.62 -7.43
N PRO A 167 -12.74 0.92 -6.99
CA PRO A 167 -12.90 -0.42 -6.46
C PRO A 167 -13.73 -0.49 -5.19
N TRP A 168 -13.55 0.48 -4.28
CA TRP A 168 -14.35 0.57 -3.06
C TRP A 168 -15.81 0.89 -3.39
N ARG A 169 -16.04 1.88 -4.25
CA ARG A 169 -17.39 2.31 -4.64
C ARG A 169 -18.18 1.23 -5.35
N ILE A 170 -17.56 0.54 -6.31
CA ILE A 170 -18.18 -0.58 -7.03
C ILE A 170 -18.56 -1.67 -6.04
N ARG A 171 -17.65 -2.07 -5.14
CA ARG A 171 -17.93 -3.09 -4.11
C ARG A 171 -19.06 -2.69 -3.17
N TYR A 172 -19.08 -1.44 -2.73
CA TYR A 172 -20.16 -0.94 -1.89
C TYR A 172 -21.48 -0.91 -2.66
N ALA A 173 -21.48 -0.39 -3.89
CA ALA A 173 -22.69 -0.30 -4.70
C ALA A 173 -23.30 -1.68 -5.00
N VAL A 174 -22.48 -2.67 -5.33
CA VAL A 174 -22.99 -4.04 -5.57
C VAL A 174 -23.49 -4.72 -4.30
N SER A 175 -22.96 -4.37 -3.11
CA SER A 175 -23.45 -4.93 -1.86
C SER A 175 -24.85 -4.40 -1.48
N VAL A 176 -25.24 -3.24 -2.01
CA VAL A 176 -26.58 -2.65 -1.81
C VAL A 176 -27.37 -2.53 -3.12
N TRP A 177 -27.04 -3.35 -4.12
CA TRP A 177 -27.52 -3.20 -5.50
C TRP A 177 -29.04 -3.04 -5.61
N GLY A 178 -29.79 -3.90 -4.93
CA GLY A 178 -31.26 -3.90 -4.95
C GLY A 178 -31.92 -2.67 -4.30
N LEU A 179 -31.15 -1.83 -3.61
CA LEU A 179 -31.60 -0.61 -2.97
C LEU A 179 -31.19 0.65 -3.74
N LEU A 180 -30.46 0.51 -4.84
CA LEU A 180 -30.04 1.63 -5.68
C LEU A 180 -31.07 1.93 -6.77
N ASP A 181 -31.21 3.20 -7.12
CA ASP A 181 -31.98 3.60 -8.30
C ASP A 181 -31.28 3.16 -9.59
N THR A 182 -32.05 3.08 -10.68
CA THR A 182 -31.55 2.62 -11.99
C THR A 182 -30.44 3.50 -12.56
N GLU A 183 -30.45 4.80 -12.26
CA GLU A 183 -29.40 5.71 -12.73
C GLU A 183 -28.06 5.40 -12.04
N THR A 184 -28.07 5.22 -10.72
CA THR A 184 -26.90 4.83 -9.94
C THR A 184 -26.38 3.46 -10.37
N GLN A 185 -27.28 2.49 -10.57
CA GLN A 185 -26.91 1.17 -11.11
C GLN A 185 -26.20 1.28 -12.47
N SER A 186 -26.72 2.11 -13.40
CA SER A 186 -26.06 2.35 -14.69
C SER A 186 -24.66 2.94 -14.51
N ARG A 187 -24.50 3.93 -13.61
CA ARG A 187 -23.20 4.56 -13.34
C ARG A 187 -22.17 3.59 -12.76
N VAL A 188 -22.61 2.64 -11.93
CA VAL A 188 -21.73 1.58 -11.39
C VAL A 188 -21.25 0.64 -12.51
N VAL A 189 -22.16 0.28 -13.43
CA VAL A 189 -21.79 -0.52 -14.61
C VAL A 189 -20.78 0.24 -15.47
N ASP A 190 -21.04 1.52 -15.75
CA ASP A 190 -20.15 2.37 -16.56
C ASP A 190 -18.77 2.52 -15.91
N GLU A 191 -18.71 2.76 -14.61
CA GLU A 191 -17.44 2.86 -13.87
C GLU A 191 -16.68 1.53 -13.88
N THR A 192 -17.38 0.39 -13.78
CA THR A 192 -16.77 -0.94 -13.86
C THR A 192 -16.19 -1.22 -15.25
N VAL A 193 -16.95 -0.91 -16.31
CA VAL A 193 -16.49 -1.05 -17.71
C VAL A 193 -15.28 -0.17 -17.97
N TRP A 194 -15.33 1.09 -17.53
CA TRP A 194 -14.20 2.02 -17.63
C TRP A 194 -12.96 1.48 -16.90
N LEU A 195 -13.11 0.97 -15.68
CA LEU A 195 -12.00 0.41 -14.90
C LEU A 195 -11.42 -0.84 -15.59
N ALA A 196 -12.27 -1.69 -16.16
CA ALA A 196 -11.85 -2.87 -16.91
C ALA A 196 -11.04 -2.49 -18.16
N ARG A 197 -11.38 -1.38 -18.82
CA ARG A 197 -10.69 -0.88 -20.02
C ARG A 197 -9.41 -0.09 -19.74
N ALA A 198 -9.21 0.35 -18.49
CA ALA A 198 -8.06 1.21 -18.17
C ALA A 198 -6.70 0.54 -18.47
N THR A 199 -6.55 -0.76 -18.20
CA THR A 199 -5.36 -1.57 -18.50
C THR A 199 -5.73 -3.06 -18.58
N SER A 200 -4.90 -3.89 -19.24
CA SER A 200 -5.07 -5.35 -19.24
C SER A 200 -5.05 -5.96 -17.83
N ARG A 201 -4.25 -5.39 -16.92
CA ARG A 201 -4.19 -5.80 -15.51
C ARG A 201 -5.50 -5.53 -14.76
N THR A 202 -6.17 -4.42 -15.06
CA THR A 202 -7.42 -4.04 -14.38
C THR A 202 -8.65 -4.72 -14.96
N TYR A 203 -8.57 -5.32 -16.14
CA TYR A 203 -9.69 -6.05 -16.78
C TYR A 203 -10.26 -7.16 -15.88
N ASN A 204 -9.44 -8.15 -15.54
CA ASN A 204 -9.88 -9.26 -14.69
C ASN A 204 -10.23 -8.79 -13.27
N TYR A 205 -9.52 -7.78 -12.77
CA TYR A 205 -9.79 -7.20 -11.46
C TYR A 205 -11.18 -6.56 -11.40
N ALA A 206 -11.52 -5.69 -12.36
CA ALA A 206 -12.81 -5.01 -12.42
C ALA A 206 -13.98 -6.00 -12.59
N ARG A 207 -13.82 -7.03 -13.43
CA ARG A 207 -14.80 -8.12 -13.55
C ARG A 207 -14.96 -8.87 -12.23
N GLY A 208 -13.87 -9.11 -11.52
CA GLY A 208 -13.88 -9.73 -10.19
C GLY A 208 -14.65 -8.93 -9.14
N LEU A 209 -14.70 -7.59 -9.23
CA LEU A 209 -15.44 -6.75 -8.28
C LEU A 209 -16.96 -6.95 -8.36
N VAL A 210 -17.47 -7.29 -9.54
CA VAL A 210 -18.91 -7.47 -9.79
C VAL A 210 -19.29 -8.94 -9.97
N ALA A 211 -18.33 -9.86 -9.94
CA ALA A 211 -18.57 -11.28 -10.13
C ALA A 211 -19.60 -11.80 -9.12
N GLN A 212 -20.55 -12.61 -9.59
CA GLN A 212 -21.64 -13.17 -8.79
C GLN A 212 -22.62 -12.12 -8.22
N THR A 213 -22.62 -10.90 -8.75
CA THR A 213 -23.60 -9.86 -8.42
C THR A 213 -24.55 -9.62 -9.59
N PRO A 214 -25.71 -8.97 -9.38
CA PRO A 214 -26.62 -8.61 -10.46
C PRO A 214 -25.99 -7.66 -11.51
N ALA A 215 -24.90 -6.96 -11.18
CA ALA A 215 -24.20 -6.08 -12.10
C ALA A 215 -23.36 -6.84 -13.15
N ALA A 216 -22.94 -8.09 -12.86
CA ALA A 216 -22.06 -8.87 -13.73
C ALA A 216 -22.58 -8.97 -15.19
N PRO A 217 -23.80 -9.49 -15.47
CA PRO A 217 -24.28 -9.62 -16.84
C PRO A 217 -24.39 -8.28 -17.58
N LEU A 218 -24.67 -7.18 -16.87
CA LEU A 218 -24.73 -5.85 -17.47
C LEU A 218 -23.35 -5.34 -17.90
N VAL A 219 -22.33 -5.59 -17.06
CA VAL A 219 -20.94 -5.25 -17.36
C VAL A 219 -20.41 -6.08 -18.54
N GLU A 220 -20.68 -7.39 -18.55
CA GLU A 220 -20.30 -8.25 -19.68
C GLU A 220 -20.92 -7.79 -21.00
N ALA A 221 -22.24 -7.51 -20.99
CA ALA A 221 -22.93 -7.02 -22.18
C ALA A 221 -22.30 -5.74 -22.74
N LYS A 222 -21.95 -4.76 -21.88
CA LYS A 222 -21.28 -3.53 -22.31
C LYS A 222 -19.83 -3.74 -22.75
N LEU A 223 -19.11 -4.71 -22.19
CA LEU A 223 -17.75 -5.03 -22.62
C LEU A 223 -17.75 -5.68 -24.00
N SER A 224 -18.69 -6.58 -24.28
CA SER A 224 -18.84 -7.23 -25.59
C SER A 224 -19.30 -6.27 -26.68
N SER A 225 -20.19 -5.32 -26.38
CA SER A 225 -20.78 -4.41 -27.38
C SER A 225 -19.84 -3.29 -27.87
N SER A 226 -18.59 -3.22 -27.43
CA SER A 226 -17.62 -2.22 -27.92
C SER A 226 -16.35 -2.86 -28.50
N GLY A 227 -16.41 -4.16 -28.79
CA GLY A 227 -15.34 -4.91 -29.45
C GLY A 227 -15.46 -4.97 -30.98
N ASP A 228 -16.53 -4.39 -31.54
CA ASP A 228 -16.76 -4.17 -32.97
C ASP A 228 -16.46 -2.71 -33.34
#